data_AF-A0A0F9PWP5-F1
#
_entry.id   AF-A0A0F9PWP5-F1
#
_cell.length_a   1.000
_cell.length_b   1.000
_cell.length_c   1.000
_cell.angle_alpha   90.00
_cell.angle_beta   90.00
_cell.angle_gamma   90.00
#
_symmetry.space_group_name_H-M   'P 1'
#
loop_
_entity.id
_entity.type
_entity.pdbx_description
1 polymer ?
#
loop_
_entity_poly.entity_id
_entity_poly.type
_entity_poly.pdbx_seq_one_letter_code
_entity_poly.pdbx_strand_id
1 'polypeptide(L)'
;MKGGITKRVEETVKALQGGQLKKALYLTGNNEKLKLHRGIVEEAARTCLANKDNREVCQVAMNEATDKVKDTITLPIEDTSLEGVEAYLSPGPAPADQEAENKPSSEQTDEELYEGCEECHVAVAASRFADICAEHPEEGVASCKLISEKLEDDTTEPADWIRAMVETAEQAQGEAKEQMVAAVTDLTGYLEGRDSPLLKELDKGESFQEGPETA
;
A
#
# COMPACT_ATOMS: atom_id res chain seq x y z
N MET A 1 -10.03 20.93 -6.39
CA MET A 1 -10.44 19.54 -6.63
C MET A 1 -9.77 18.66 -5.58
N LYS A 2 -10.49 18.31 -4.50
CA LYS A 2 -10.03 17.39 -3.45
C LYS A 2 -10.41 15.97 -3.88
N GLY A 3 -9.55 15.34 -4.66
CA GLY A 3 -9.71 13.97 -5.14
C GLY A 3 -8.33 13.34 -5.25
N GLY A 4 -8.20 12.12 -4.74
CA GLY A 4 -6.98 11.33 -4.82
C GLY A 4 -6.52 11.08 -6.28
N ILE A 5 -5.39 10.40 -6.42
CA ILE A 5 -4.71 10.18 -7.72
C ILE A 5 -5.63 9.46 -8.70
N THR A 6 -6.29 8.38 -8.27
CA THR A 6 -7.25 7.60 -9.07
C THR A 6 -8.33 8.47 -9.70
N LYS A 7 -8.95 9.36 -8.91
CA LYS A 7 -9.97 10.29 -9.40
C LYS A 7 -9.41 11.25 -10.46
N ARG A 8 -8.16 11.69 -10.31
CA ARG A 8 -7.51 12.54 -11.34
C ARG A 8 -7.22 11.77 -12.63
N VAL A 9 -6.86 10.49 -12.54
CA VAL A 9 -6.69 9.63 -13.72
C VAL A 9 -8.02 9.44 -14.43
N GLU A 10 -9.10 9.10 -13.71
CA GLU A 10 -10.44 8.99 -14.28
C GLU A 10 -10.94 10.30 -14.92
N GLU A 11 -10.70 11.44 -14.27
CA GLU A 11 -11.02 12.76 -14.82
C GLU A 11 -10.19 13.09 -16.06
N THR A 12 -8.96 12.57 -16.15
CA THR A 12 -8.08 12.71 -17.32
C THR A 12 -8.62 11.88 -18.49
N VAL A 13 -9.06 10.64 -18.25
CA VAL A 13 -9.76 9.82 -19.26
C VAL A 13 -11.01 10.54 -19.78
N LYS A 14 -11.86 11.05 -18.89
CA LYS A 14 -13.06 11.81 -19.27
C LYS A 14 -12.72 13.07 -20.07
N ALA A 15 -11.64 13.76 -19.71
CA ALA A 15 -11.18 14.93 -20.45
C ALA A 15 -10.71 14.57 -21.86
N LEU A 16 -9.97 13.47 -22.05
CA LEU A 16 -9.53 13.00 -23.37
C LEU A 16 -10.70 12.56 -24.25
N GLN A 17 -11.65 11.79 -23.70
CA GLN A 17 -12.88 11.39 -24.40
C GLN A 17 -13.74 12.59 -24.83
N GLY A 18 -13.76 13.65 -24.03
CA GLY A 18 -14.43 14.91 -24.36
C GLY A 18 -13.64 15.82 -25.31
N GLY A 19 -12.48 15.39 -25.81
CA GLY A 19 -11.59 16.21 -26.65
C GLY A 19 -10.95 17.40 -25.91
N GLN A 20 -10.95 17.39 -24.58
CA GLN A 20 -10.48 18.48 -23.72
C GLN A 20 -9.00 18.30 -23.38
N LEU A 21 -8.13 18.24 -24.40
CA LEU A 21 -6.69 17.98 -24.24
C LEU A 21 -5.98 18.94 -23.25
N LYS A 22 -6.34 20.23 -23.26
CA LYS A 22 -5.81 21.22 -22.31
C LYS A 22 -6.17 20.89 -20.86
N LYS A 23 -7.38 20.35 -20.63
CA LYS A 23 -7.84 19.94 -19.30
C LYS A 23 -7.12 18.67 -18.86
N ALA A 24 -6.91 17.71 -19.77
CA ALA A 24 -6.12 16.51 -19.50
C ALA A 24 -4.70 16.87 -19.04
N LEU A 25 -4.01 17.77 -19.74
CA LEU A 25 -2.67 18.25 -19.35
C LEU A 25 -2.66 18.93 -17.97
N TYR A 26 -3.70 19.70 -17.64
CA TYR A 26 -3.82 20.35 -16.34
C TYR A 26 -3.99 19.33 -15.20
N LEU A 27 -4.82 18.30 -15.42
CA LEU A 27 -5.08 17.25 -14.43
C LEU A 27 -3.82 16.42 -14.11
N THR A 28 -2.92 16.26 -15.09
CA THR A 28 -1.65 15.54 -14.95
C THR A 28 -0.44 16.44 -14.63
N GLY A 29 -0.59 17.77 -14.61
CA GLY A 29 0.51 18.72 -14.75
C GLY A 29 1.42 18.93 -13.54
N ASN A 30 0.93 18.73 -12.31
CA ASN A 30 1.62 19.12 -11.07
C ASN A 30 1.64 17.99 -10.02
N ASN A 31 1.81 16.75 -10.43
CA ASN A 31 1.88 15.60 -9.52
C ASN A 31 2.88 14.57 -10.01
N GLU A 32 3.93 14.29 -9.23
CA GLU A 32 4.96 13.31 -9.59
C GLU A 32 4.40 11.90 -9.77
N LYS A 33 3.37 11.53 -8.99
CA LYS A 33 2.69 10.23 -9.10
C LYS A 33 1.87 10.09 -10.41
N LEU A 34 1.71 11.17 -11.18
CA LEU A 34 1.05 11.18 -12.49
C LEU A 34 2.03 11.39 -13.66
N LYS A 35 3.34 11.27 -13.43
CA LYS A 35 4.36 11.50 -14.46
C LYS A 35 4.18 10.64 -15.72
N LEU A 36 3.80 9.37 -15.55
CA LEU A 36 3.49 8.46 -16.66
C LEU A 36 2.30 8.97 -17.50
N HIS A 37 1.17 9.23 -16.85
CA HIS A 37 -0.03 9.79 -17.46
C HIS A 37 0.23 11.11 -18.16
N ARG A 38 1.05 11.98 -17.55
CA ARG A 38 1.48 13.24 -18.15
C ARG A 38 2.24 13.02 -19.45
N GLY A 39 3.15 12.04 -19.49
CA GLY A 39 3.89 11.69 -20.71
C GLY A 39 2.96 11.29 -21.86
N ILE A 40 1.96 10.46 -21.57
CA ILE A 40 0.96 10.01 -22.55
C ILE A 40 0.15 11.19 -23.11
N VAL A 41 -0.31 12.09 -22.22
CA VAL A 41 -1.11 13.25 -22.63
C VAL A 41 -0.25 14.29 -23.39
N GLU A 42 1.02 14.48 -23.00
CA GLU A 42 1.95 15.35 -23.70
C GLU A 42 2.28 14.83 -25.11
N GLU A 43 2.40 13.51 -25.29
CA GLU A 43 2.59 12.89 -26.61
C GLU A 43 1.39 13.16 -27.52
N ALA A 44 0.17 12.92 -27.05
CA ALA A 44 -1.04 13.26 -27.81
C ALA A 44 -1.11 14.75 -28.14
N ALA A 45 -0.72 15.61 -27.19
CA ALA A 45 -0.67 17.06 -27.44
C ALA A 45 0.34 17.45 -28.51
N ARG A 46 1.53 16.82 -28.53
CA ARG A 46 2.53 17.04 -29.57
C ARG A 46 2.02 16.57 -30.94
N THR A 47 1.35 15.42 -31.00
CA THR A 47 0.77 14.90 -32.25
C THR A 47 -0.34 15.81 -32.78
N CYS A 48 -1.24 16.29 -31.92
CA CYS A 48 -2.25 17.29 -32.29
C CYS A 48 -1.62 18.62 -32.75
N LEU A 49 -0.54 19.08 -32.10
CA LEU A 49 0.15 20.32 -32.45
C LEU A 49 0.98 20.21 -33.74
N ALA A 50 1.48 19.01 -34.07
CA ALA A 50 2.15 18.74 -35.34
C ALA A 50 1.15 18.66 -36.51
N ASN A 51 -0.11 18.33 -36.22
CA ASN A 51 -1.17 18.09 -37.20
C ASN A 51 -2.38 19.00 -36.97
N LYS A 52 -2.15 20.30 -36.75
CA LYS A 52 -3.20 21.27 -36.36
C LYS A 52 -4.40 21.31 -37.31
N ASP A 53 -4.16 21.07 -38.59
CA ASP A 53 -5.18 21.13 -39.65
C ASP A 53 -5.84 19.76 -39.89
N ASN A 54 -5.32 18.69 -39.28
CA ASN A 54 -5.86 17.34 -39.39
C ASN A 54 -6.48 16.90 -38.06
N ARG A 55 -7.78 17.21 -37.94
CA ARG A 55 -8.58 16.91 -36.75
C ARG A 55 -8.72 15.41 -36.49
N GLU A 56 -8.63 14.59 -37.52
CA GLU A 56 -8.73 13.13 -37.45
C GLU A 56 -7.47 12.54 -36.78
N VAL A 57 -6.28 13.02 -37.16
CA VAL A 57 -5.01 12.63 -36.51
C VAL A 57 -5.00 13.04 -35.04
N CYS A 58 -5.52 14.22 -34.70
CA CYS A 58 -5.64 14.62 -33.31
C CYS A 58 -6.66 13.77 -32.53
N GLN A 59 -7.78 13.38 -33.15
CA GLN A 59 -8.77 12.51 -32.52
C GLN A 59 -8.21 11.10 -32.27
N VAL A 60 -7.49 10.53 -33.24
CA VAL A 60 -6.81 9.24 -33.09
C VAL A 60 -5.78 9.31 -31.97
N ALA A 61 -4.97 10.36 -31.91
CA ALA A 61 -3.98 10.55 -30.85
C ALA A 61 -4.61 10.68 -29.46
N MET A 62 -5.76 11.35 -29.35
CA MET A 62 -6.49 11.45 -28.07
C MET A 62 -7.17 10.13 -27.69
N ASN A 63 -7.66 9.35 -28.66
CA ASN A 63 -8.21 8.01 -28.40
C ASN A 63 -7.10 7.07 -27.94
N GLU A 64 -5.96 7.05 -28.60
CA GLU A 64 -4.79 6.25 -28.21
C GLU A 64 -4.28 6.65 -26.81
N ALA A 65 -4.23 7.95 -26.50
CA ALA A 65 -3.92 8.41 -25.15
C ALA A 65 -4.99 8.00 -24.13
N THR A 66 -6.26 7.95 -24.54
CA THR A 66 -7.36 7.47 -23.67
C THR A 66 -7.16 6.00 -23.33
N ASP A 67 -6.83 5.17 -24.33
CA ASP A 67 -6.63 3.74 -24.15
C ASP A 67 -5.39 3.48 -23.28
N LYS A 68 -4.26 4.13 -23.56
CA LYS A 68 -3.04 4.02 -22.73
C LYS A 68 -3.25 4.48 -21.28
N VAL A 69 -4.04 5.53 -21.05
CA VAL A 69 -4.38 5.99 -19.68
C VAL A 69 -5.36 5.03 -19.01
N LYS A 70 -6.27 4.40 -19.76
CA LYS A 70 -7.14 3.35 -19.20
C LYS A 70 -6.36 2.09 -18.88
N ASP A 71 -5.38 1.71 -19.69
CA ASP A 71 -4.51 0.56 -19.45
C ASP A 71 -3.76 0.69 -18.12
N THR A 72 -3.41 1.91 -17.72
CA THR A 72 -2.83 2.19 -16.40
C THR A 72 -3.83 2.13 -15.24
N ILE A 73 -5.14 2.12 -15.53
CA ILE A 73 -6.23 1.87 -14.57
C ILE A 73 -6.60 0.37 -14.57
N THR A 74 -6.52 -0.30 -15.72
CA THR A 74 -6.82 -1.73 -15.92
C THR A 74 -5.58 -2.62 -15.83
N LEU A 75 -4.62 -2.30 -14.98
CA LEU A 75 -3.70 -3.31 -14.44
C LEU A 75 -4.24 -3.80 -13.09
N PRO A 76 -5.15 -4.80 -13.07
CA PRO A 76 -4.98 -5.89 -12.13
C PRO A 76 -3.79 -6.75 -12.56
N ILE A 77 -3.37 -7.59 -11.64
CA ILE A 77 -2.25 -8.53 -11.64
C ILE A 77 -2.50 -9.66 -12.69
N GLU A 78 -2.58 -9.32 -13.98
CA GLU A 78 -2.80 -10.30 -15.06
C GLU A 78 -1.90 -10.01 -16.27
N ASP A 79 -0.59 -10.12 -16.07
CA ASP A 79 0.33 -10.45 -17.17
C ASP A 79 0.18 -11.95 -17.47
N THR A 80 -0.95 -12.34 -18.07
CA THR A 80 -1.27 -13.73 -18.46
C THR A 80 -0.68 -14.10 -19.82
N SER A 81 0.53 -13.63 -20.14
CA SER A 81 1.24 -14.13 -21.32
C SER A 81 1.84 -15.50 -21.00
N LEU A 82 1.12 -16.55 -21.37
CA LEU A 82 1.55 -17.96 -21.31
C LEU A 82 2.56 -18.34 -22.41
N GLU A 83 2.94 -17.41 -23.29
CA GLU A 83 3.94 -17.67 -24.35
C GLU A 83 5.31 -17.99 -23.72
N GLY A 84 5.72 -19.27 -23.83
CA GLY A 84 6.99 -19.78 -23.30
C GLY A 84 6.91 -20.55 -21.99
N VAL A 85 5.75 -20.56 -21.31
CA VAL A 85 5.54 -21.33 -20.06
C VAL A 85 5.55 -22.84 -20.32
N GLU A 86 5.04 -23.29 -21.47
CA GLU A 86 5.08 -24.70 -21.87
C GLU A 86 6.51 -25.25 -21.98
N ALA A 87 7.49 -24.41 -22.35
CA ALA A 87 8.90 -24.79 -22.41
C ALA A 87 9.53 -24.91 -21.00
N TYR A 88 8.98 -24.21 -20.02
CA TYR A 88 9.42 -24.25 -18.61
C TYR A 88 8.78 -25.39 -17.82
N LEU A 89 7.53 -25.75 -18.15
CA LEU A 89 6.75 -26.81 -17.48
C LEU A 89 6.88 -28.19 -18.15
N SER A 90 7.47 -28.26 -19.35
CA SER A 90 7.84 -29.55 -19.92
C SER A 90 8.95 -30.16 -19.08
N PRO A 91 8.78 -31.36 -18.50
CA PRO A 91 9.86 -32.03 -17.80
C PRO A 91 10.92 -32.42 -18.82
N GLY A 92 11.96 -31.59 -18.95
CA GLY A 92 13.25 -32.09 -19.38
C GLY A 92 13.63 -33.23 -18.42
N PRO A 93 14.32 -34.28 -18.89
CA PRO A 93 14.74 -35.37 -18.02
C PRO A 93 15.55 -34.78 -16.86
N ALA A 94 14.96 -34.80 -15.66
CA ALA A 94 15.59 -34.25 -14.47
C ALA A 94 16.91 -34.98 -14.23
N PRO A 95 18.00 -34.30 -13.86
CA PRO A 95 19.07 -34.97 -13.15
C PRO A 95 18.47 -35.45 -11.83
N ALA A 96 18.38 -36.77 -11.69
CA ALA A 96 18.02 -37.41 -10.43
C ALA A 96 18.98 -36.92 -9.35
N ASP A 97 18.45 -36.24 -8.34
CA ASP A 97 18.95 -36.14 -6.95
C ASP A 97 18.50 -34.81 -6.34
N GLN A 98 17.21 -34.68 -5.98
CA GLN A 98 16.73 -33.70 -4.98
C GLN A 98 15.26 -33.86 -4.55
N GLU A 99 14.59 -34.99 -4.82
CA GLU A 99 13.27 -35.29 -4.24
C GLU A 99 13.39 -35.99 -2.87
N ALA A 100 13.80 -35.23 -1.87
CA ALA A 100 13.45 -35.50 -0.48
C ALA A 100 13.45 -34.15 0.25
N GLU A 101 12.42 -33.87 1.04
CA GLU A 101 12.23 -32.63 1.81
C GLU A 101 11.68 -31.41 1.04
N ASN A 102 10.46 -31.52 0.50
CA ASN A 102 9.39 -30.56 0.86
C ASN A 102 8.10 -30.91 0.13
N LYS A 103 7.18 -31.57 0.82
CA LYS A 103 5.75 -31.47 0.53
C LYS A 103 5.17 -30.46 1.53
N PRO A 104 4.65 -29.29 1.11
CA PRO A 104 3.70 -28.59 1.95
C PRO A 104 2.38 -29.34 1.90
N SER A 105 1.89 -29.68 3.08
CA SER A 105 0.56 -30.21 3.35
C SER A 105 -0.44 -29.05 3.33
N SER A 106 -1.58 -29.25 2.68
CA SER A 106 -2.78 -28.38 2.56
C SER A 106 -2.59 -27.00 1.91
N GLU A 107 -3.19 -26.81 0.73
CA GLU A 107 -3.46 -25.49 0.16
C GLU A 107 -4.46 -24.76 1.08
N GLN A 108 -3.98 -23.73 1.82
CA GLN A 108 -4.83 -22.80 2.55
C GLN A 108 -5.27 -21.66 1.61
N THR A 109 -6.48 -21.15 1.80
CA THR A 109 -6.98 -19.96 1.11
C THR A 109 -6.26 -18.69 1.59
N ASP A 110 -6.23 -17.64 0.77
CA ASP A 110 -5.61 -16.36 1.12
C ASP A 110 -6.26 -15.75 2.39
N GLU A 111 -7.56 -15.98 2.59
CA GLU A 111 -8.28 -15.60 3.81
C GLU A 111 -7.76 -16.33 5.05
N GLU A 112 -7.53 -17.65 4.95
CA GLU A 112 -6.98 -18.45 6.07
C GLU A 112 -5.53 -18.07 6.37
N LEU A 113 -4.76 -17.67 5.35
CA LEU A 113 -3.41 -17.13 5.52
C LEU A 113 -3.43 -15.77 6.23
N TYR A 114 -4.36 -14.89 5.86
CA TYR A 114 -4.51 -13.58 6.50
C TYR A 114 -5.00 -13.70 7.95
N GLU A 115 -6.02 -14.51 8.22
CA GLU A 115 -6.53 -14.78 9.58
C GLU A 115 -5.51 -15.47 10.49
N GLY A 116 -4.46 -16.05 9.91
CA GLY A 116 -3.32 -16.61 10.62
C GLY A 116 -2.17 -15.61 10.85
N CYS A 117 -2.12 -14.51 10.11
CA CYS A 117 -0.98 -13.61 10.05
C CYS A 117 -1.03 -12.53 11.14
N GLU A 118 -0.48 -12.83 12.32
CA GLU A 118 -0.43 -11.89 13.44
C GLU A 118 0.27 -10.56 13.08
N GLU A 119 1.38 -10.63 12.34
CA GLU A 119 2.11 -9.45 11.85
C GLU A 119 1.26 -8.58 10.92
N CYS A 120 0.43 -9.20 10.07
CA CYS A 120 -0.48 -8.48 9.18
C CYS A 120 -1.53 -7.71 9.98
N HIS A 121 -2.09 -8.33 11.02
CA HIS A 121 -3.04 -7.68 11.91
C HIS A 121 -2.40 -6.52 12.71
N VAL A 122 -1.14 -6.66 13.14
CA VAL A 122 -0.36 -5.57 13.75
C VAL A 122 -0.15 -4.43 12.75
N ALA A 123 0.24 -4.73 11.52
CA ALA A 123 0.44 -3.72 10.46
C ALA A 123 -0.86 -2.96 10.13
N VAL A 124 -2.00 -3.67 10.07
CA VAL A 124 -3.31 -3.04 9.87
C VAL A 124 -3.67 -2.11 11.02
N ALA A 125 -3.39 -2.50 12.27
CA ALA A 125 -3.59 -1.62 13.42
C ALA A 125 -2.67 -0.40 13.36
N ALA A 126 -1.39 -0.57 13.02
CA ALA A 126 -0.43 0.52 12.88
C ALA A 126 -0.86 1.52 11.78
N SER A 127 -1.36 1.02 10.64
CA SER A 127 -1.92 1.86 9.59
C SER A 127 -3.13 2.67 10.08
N ARG A 128 -4.04 2.05 10.86
CA ARG A 128 -5.17 2.78 11.45
C ARG A 128 -4.71 3.88 12.40
N PHE A 129 -3.67 3.64 13.20
CA PHE A 129 -3.08 4.67 14.05
C PHE A 129 -2.53 5.84 13.23
N ALA A 130 -1.88 5.56 12.11
CA ALA A 130 -1.40 6.60 11.19
C ALA A 130 -2.54 7.46 10.64
N ASP A 131 -3.65 6.83 10.26
CA ASP A 131 -4.85 7.52 9.77
C ASP A 131 -5.47 8.42 10.85
N ILE A 132 -5.65 7.90 12.08
CA ILE A 132 -6.19 8.69 13.21
C ILE A 132 -5.29 9.89 13.49
N CYS A 133 -3.97 9.70 13.46
CA CYS A 133 -2.98 10.77 13.62
C CYS A 133 -3.04 11.84 12.53
N ALA A 134 -3.38 11.46 11.30
CA ALA A 134 -3.56 12.39 10.19
C ALA A 134 -4.89 13.17 10.29
N GLU A 135 -5.94 12.56 10.84
CA GLU A 135 -7.27 13.15 11.00
C GLU A 135 -7.38 14.07 12.23
N HIS A 136 -6.62 13.79 13.29
CA HIS A 136 -6.62 14.54 14.55
C HIS A 136 -5.26 15.19 14.87
N PRO A 137 -4.73 16.08 14.00
CA PRO A 137 -3.40 16.65 14.18
C PRO A 137 -3.29 17.55 15.41
N GLU A 138 -4.37 18.16 15.90
CA GLU A 138 -4.32 19.14 17.01
C GLU A 138 -4.41 18.50 18.41
N GLU A 139 -4.95 17.27 18.51
CA GLU A 139 -5.17 16.56 19.78
C GLU A 139 -4.09 15.50 20.06
N GLY A 140 -3.16 15.27 19.11
CA GLY A 140 -2.19 14.18 19.14
C GLY A 140 -0.77 14.53 18.68
N VAL A 141 -0.39 15.82 18.55
CA VAL A 141 0.92 16.22 17.98
C VAL A 141 2.11 15.51 18.66
N ALA A 142 2.06 15.30 19.97
CA ALA A 142 3.11 14.59 20.71
C ALA A 142 2.97 13.07 20.62
N SER A 143 1.75 12.53 20.75
CA SER A 143 1.49 11.08 20.79
C SER A 143 1.67 10.41 19.43
N CYS A 144 1.37 11.11 18.34
CA CYS A 144 1.49 10.61 16.97
C CYS A 144 2.92 10.65 16.40
N LYS A 145 3.85 11.32 17.09
CA LYS A 145 5.26 11.39 16.69
C LYS A 145 5.92 10.01 16.76
N LEU A 146 5.59 9.22 17.79
CA LEU A 146 6.12 7.87 17.98
C LEU A 146 5.73 6.93 16.84
N ILE A 147 4.46 6.93 16.44
CA ILE A 147 3.96 6.14 15.29
C ILE A 147 4.63 6.60 13.99
N SER A 148 4.78 7.91 13.79
CA SER A 148 5.43 8.44 12.59
C SER A 148 6.89 8.02 12.48
N GLU A 149 7.64 8.05 13.59
CA GLU A 149 9.04 7.59 13.64
C GLU A 149 9.16 6.09 13.37
N LYS A 150 8.22 5.28 13.87
CA LYS A 150 8.19 3.84 13.61
C LYS A 150 7.80 3.48 12.18
N LEU A 151 6.95 4.29 11.52
CA LEU A 151 6.63 4.11 10.10
C LEU A 151 7.82 4.35 9.17
N GLU A 152 8.83 5.10 9.61
CA GLU A 152 10.08 5.31 8.86
C GLU A 152 11.11 4.20 9.12
N ASP A 153 10.84 3.29 10.08
CA ASP A 153 11.70 2.18 10.47
C ASP A 153 11.10 0.83 10.06
N ASP A 154 11.49 0.37 8.88
CA ASP A 154 11.11 -0.93 8.30
C ASP A 154 11.63 -2.14 9.12
N THR A 155 12.44 -1.92 10.16
CA THR A 155 12.97 -2.99 11.03
C THR A 155 12.24 -3.09 12.37
N THR A 156 11.17 -2.33 12.57
CA THR A 156 10.40 -2.36 13.81
C THR A 156 9.68 -3.70 13.97
N GLU A 157 10.02 -4.42 15.04
CA GLU A 157 9.41 -5.69 15.40
C GLU A 157 7.92 -5.53 15.77
N PRO A 158 7.07 -6.54 15.53
CA PRO A 158 5.63 -6.48 15.81
C PRO A 158 5.29 -6.16 17.29
N ALA A 159 6.08 -6.66 18.24
CA ALA A 159 5.89 -6.35 19.66
C ALA A 159 6.19 -4.87 19.97
N ASP A 160 7.19 -4.27 19.30
CA ASP A 160 7.52 -2.86 19.48
C ASP A 160 6.47 -1.95 18.83
N TRP A 161 5.86 -2.40 17.73
CA TRP A 161 4.67 -1.75 17.16
C TRP A 161 3.50 -1.73 18.15
N ILE A 162 3.20 -2.86 18.79
CA ILE A 162 2.10 -2.92 19.77
C ILE A 162 2.38 -2.00 20.95
N ARG A 163 3.61 -1.98 21.49
CA ARG A 163 4.01 -1.03 22.55
C ARG A 163 3.80 0.43 22.13
N ALA A 164 4.28 0.79 20.95
CA ALA A 164 4.14 2.14 20.44
C ALA A 164 2.67 2.55 20.29
N MET A 165 1.81 1.65 19.79
CA MET A 165 0.36 1.90 19.67
C MET A 165 -0.30 2.08 21.03
N VAL A 166 0.03 1.25 22.02
CA VAL A 166 -0.49 1.39 23.39
C VAL A 166 -0.06 2.73 24.00
N GLU A 167 1.23 3.05 23.94
CA GLU A 167 1.79 4.30 24.47
C GLU A 167 1.15 5.53 23.80
N THR A 168 1.01 5.51 22.47
CA THR A 168 0.35 6.58 21.72
C THR A 168 -1.12 6.72 22.12
N ALA A 169 -1.85 5.62 22.31
CA ALA A 169 -3.25 5.65 22.76
C ALA A 169 -3.39 6.20 24.19
N GLU A 170 -2.46 5.88 25.09
CA GLU A 170 -2.46 6.39 26.46
C GLU A 170 -2.27 7.91 26.51
N GLN A 171 -1.35 8.43 25.69
CA GLN A 171 -1.02 9.85 25.59
C GLN A 171 -2.07 10.68 24.82
N ALA A 172 -2.89 10.04 23.98
CA ALA A 172 -3.95 10.70 23.23
C ALA A 172 -5.11 11.17 24.15
N GLN A 173 -5.85 12.17 23.66
CA GLN A 173 -7.06 12.70 24.28
C GLN A 173 -8.20 12.80 23.27
N GLY A 174 -9.42 13.05 23.76
CA GLY A 174 -10.57 13.30 22.90
C GLY A 174 -10.97 12.10 22.03
N GLU A 175 -11.47 12.40 20.84
CA GLU A 175 -11.97 11.42 19.88
C GLU A 175 -10.84 10.52 19.36
N ALA A 176 -9.63 11.07 19.21
CA ALA A 176 -8.45 10.30 18.81
C ALA A 176 -8.13 9.18 19.81
N LYS A 177 -8.25 9.46 21.11
CA LYS A 177 -8.03 8.44 22.16
C LYS A 177 -9.03 7.30 22.04
N GLU A 178 -10.31 7.60 21.85
CA GLU A 178 -11.36 6.58 21.77
C GLU A 178 -11.12 5.65 20.57
N GLN A 179 -10.75 6.21 19.42
CA GLN A 179 -10.45 5.44 18.21
C GLN A 179 -9.17 4.60 18.36
N MET A 180 -8.10 5.18 18.93
CA MET A 180 -6.83 4.47 19.16
C MET A 180 -7.00 3.31 20.16
N VAL A 181 -7.73 3.54 21.25
CA VAL A 181 -8.03 2.50 22.25
C VAL A 181 -8.88 1.39 21.62
N ALA A 182 -9.85 1.72 20.78
CA ALA A 182 -10.63 0.71 20.05
C ALA A 182 -9.74 -0.14 19.14
N ALA A 183 -8.83 0.47 18.39
CA ALA A 183 -7.91 -0.25 17.51
C ALA A 183 -6.94 -1.18 18.28
N VAL A 184 -6.41 -0.74 19.43
CA VAL A 184 -5.60 -1.59 20.33
C VAL A 184 -6.45 -2.72 20.90
N THR A 185 -7.67 -2.44 21.35
CA THR A 185 -8.57 -3.46 21.93
C THR A 185 -8.91 -4.55 20.92
N ASP A 186 -9.22 -4.17 19.68
CA ASP A 186 -9.48 -5.12 18.59
C ASP A 186 -8.26 -6.01 18.32
N LEU A 187 -7.06 -5.41 18.23
CA LEU A 187 -5.83 -6.15 18.01
C LEU A 187 -5.51 -7.09 19.17
N THR A 188 -5.60 -6.61 20.41
CA THR A 188 -5.35 -7.43 21.60
C THR A 188 -6.35 -8.58 21.68
N GLY A 189 -7.64 -8.35 21.45
CA GLY A 189 -8.65 -9.41 21.44
C GLY A 189 -8.40 -10.47 20.37
N TYR A 190 -7.92 -10.07 19.20
CA TYR A 190 -7.48 -11.00 18.15
C TYR A 190 -6.27 -11.84 18.61
N LEU A 191 -5.23 -11.21 19.16
CA LEU A 191 -4.00 -11.89 19.61
C LEU A 191 -4.26 -12.82 20.81
N GLU A 192 -5.13 -12.41 21.74
CA GLU A 192 -5.54 -13.23 22.89
C GLU A 192 -6.32 -14.47 22.45
N GLY A 193 -7.22 -14.32 21.48
CA GLY A 193 -7.98 -15.44 20.91
C GLY A 193 -7.10 -16.52 20.29
N ARG A 194 -5.85 -16.19 19.96
CA ARG A 194 -4.86 -17.08 19.33
C ARG A 194 -3.74 -17.54 20.27
N ASP A 195 -3.74 -17.12 21.54
CA ASP A 195 -2.63 -17.34 22.48
C ASP A 195 -1.27 -16.87 21.92
N SER A 196 -1.29 -15.72 21.22
CA SER A 196 -0.15 -15.20 20.47
C SER A 196 1.10 -15.04 21.35
N PRO A 197 2.29 -15.45 20.85
CA PRO A 197 3.56 -15.22 21.53
C PRO A 197 3.90 -13.73 21.66
N LEU A 198 3.35 -12.87 20.80
CA LEU A 198 3.60 -11.42 20.84
C LEU A 198 3.13 -10.80 22.16
N LEU A 199 1.98 -11.23 22.68
CA LEU A 199 1.49 -10.77 24.00
C LEU A 199 2.43 -11.19 25.13
N LYS A 200 3.01 -12.40 25.05
CA LYS A 200 3.97 -12.90 26.03
C LYS A 200 5.31 -12.16 25.97
N GLU A 201 5.67 -11.58 24.82
CA GLU A 201 6.86 -10.73 24.68
C GLU A 201 6.65 -9.31 25.22
N LEU A 202 5.43 -8.79 25.13
CA LEU A 202 5.05 -7.52 25.77
C LEU A 202 5.19 -7.61 27.28
N ASP A 203 4.73 -8.71 27.89
CA ASP A 203 4.83 -8.95 29.35
C ASP A 203 6.28 -9.13 29.85
N LYS A 204 7.21 -9.49 28.96
CA LYS A 204 8.64 -9.61 29.30
C LYS A 204 9.38 -8.26 29.27
N GLY A 205 8.70 -7.18 28.89
CA GLY A 205 9.24 -5.84 28.68
C GLY A 205 9.53 -4.99 29.92
N GLU A 206 9.82 -5.58 31.09
CA GLU A 206 10.41 -4.90 32.26
C GLU A 206 11.66 -5.65 32.79
N SER A 207 12.49 -6.17 31.91
CA SER A 207 13.86 -6.54 32.29
C SER A 207 14.86 -6.18 31.19
N PHE A 208 15.51 -5.03 31.34
CA PHE A 208 16.98 -4.82 31.25
C PHE A 208 17.33 -3.35 30.93
N GLN A 209 17.66 -2.59 31.98
CA GLN A 209 18.87 -1.75 32.04
C GLN A 209 19.13 -1.38 33.51
N GLU A 210 19.58 -2.35 34.32
CA GLU A 210 20.49 -1.99 35.41
C GLU A 210 21.82 -1.60 34.75
N GLY A 211 22.25 -0.37 34.97
CA GLY A 211 23.53 0.13 34.49
C GLY A 211 24.69 -0.70 35.05
N PRO A 212 25.85 -0.70 34.39
CA PRO A 212 27.02 -1.32 34.96
C PRO A 212 27.41 -0.58 36.25
N GLU A 213 27.27 -1.26 37.39
CA GLU A 213 28.04 -0.96 38.60
C GLU A 213 29.52 -0.94 38.23
N THR A 214 30.14 0.24 38.27
CA THR A 214 31.60 0.33 38.36
C THR A 214 31.96 0.62 39.81
N ALA A 215 32.63 -0.36 40.41
CA ALA A 215 33.31 -0.33 41.70
C ALA A 215 34.43 0.71 41.81
#